data_AF-A0A1A9AJD7-F1
#
_entry.id   AF-A0A1A9AJD7-F1
#
_cell.length_a   1.000
_cell.length_b   1.000
_cell.length_c   1.000
_cell.angle_alpha   90.00
_cell.angle_beta   90.00
_cell.angle_gamma   90.00
#
_symmetry.space_group_name_H-M   'P 1'
#
loop_
_entity.id
_entity.type
_entity.pdbx_description
1 polymer ?
#
loop_
_entity_poly.entity_id
_entity_poly.type
_entity_poly.pdbx_seq_one_letter_code
_entity_poly.pdbx_strand_id
1 'polypeptide(L)'
;MAGDSGYSIYTHYITPEFFISMIASDIKELIHTYGHKNCGLRQEELCDKIKKLIPEKKKLIFPHMNALGQQKWSREWSKQRSKYFSKLYDEEGFINMCFPKTYQNNQRLNQLLSKHIEFCKKKDERRASVVKNPKYSECVQYNSWIDTQRQSFTNEYLINVKASKRETVQSYFSTKKHPEGYNPLTTYQGIKLDCEIYNPAIIFINIINY
;
A
#
# COMPACT_ATOMS: atom_id res chain seq x y z
N MET A 1 -2.75 -14.72 32.89
CA MET A 1 -3.57 -15.92 32.57
C MET A 1 -2.62 -17.11 32.60
N ALA A 2 -2.84 -18.00 33.58
CA ALA A 2 -1.93 -19.07 33.97
C ALA A 2 -1.75 -20.11 32.85
N GLY A 3 -0.51 -20.62 32.72
CA GLY A 3 -0.15 -21.64 31.76
C GLY A 3 -0.58 -23.02 32.23
N ASP A 4 -1.36 -23.71 31.41
CA ASP A 4 -1.55 -25.15 31.52
C ASP A 4 -0.19 -25.84 31.34
N SER A 5 0.31 -26.42 32.41
CA SER A 5 1.47 -27.32 32.43
C SER A 5 1.08 -28.70 31.87
N GLY A 6 0.62 -28.73 30.62
CA GLY A 6 0.39 -29.96 29.89
C GLY A 6 1.69 -30.42 29.23
N TYR A 7 2.17 -31.62 29.55
CA TYR A 7 3.29 -32.26 28.87
C TYR A 7 3.09 -32.19 27.35
N SER A 8 3.88 -31.35 26.67
CA SER A 8 3.86 -31.26 25.21
C SER A 8 4.56 -32.49 24.65
N ILE A 9 3.81 -33.38 24.00
CA ILE A 9 4.36 -34.49 23.19
C ILE A 9 5.16 -33.98 21.96
N TYR A 10 5.15 -32.66 21.73
CA TYR A 10 5.86 -32.02 20.63
C TYR A 10 7.19 -31.47 21.14
N THR A 11 8.22 -32.32 21.11
CA THR A 11 9.61 -31.89 21.26
C THR A 11 9.98 -30.95 20.11
N HIS A 12 10.68 -29.85 20.44
CA HIS A 12 11.11 -28.82 19.48
C HIS A 12 9.95 -28.13 18.71
N TYR A 13 8.82 -27.85 19.38
CA TYR A 13 7.71 -27.13 18.77
C TYR A 13 7.99 -25.62 18.69
N ILE A 14 8.09 -25.09 17.47
CA ILE A 14 8.08 -23.64 17.20
C ILE A 14 6.64 -23.21 17.05
N THR A 15 6.24 -22.06 17.61
CA THR A 15 4.84 -21.61 17.55
C THR A 15 4.54 -20.77 16.30
N PRO A 16 3.28 -20.69 15.84
CA PRO A 16 2.87 -19.75 14.79
C PRO A 16 3.15 -18.28 15.14
N GLU A 17 3.11 -17.90 16.41
CA GLU A 17 3.37 -16.54 16.87
C GLU A 17 4.83 -16.13 16.64
N PHE A 18 5.79 -17.04 16.85
CA PHE A 18 7.19 -16.81 16.48
C PHE A 18 7.32 -16.58 14.97
N PHE A 19 6.68 -17.41 14.15
CA PHE A 19 6.69 -17.23 12.70
C PHE A 19 6.07 -15.91 12.26
N ILE A 20 4.99 -15.47 12.92
CA ILE A 20 4.38 -14.15 12.69
C ILE A 20 5.41 -13.04 12.94
N SER A 21 6.11 -13.07 14.08
CA SER A 21 7.16 -12.07 14.37
C SER A 21 8.28 -12.07 13.34
N MET A 22 8.66 -13.25 12.82
CA MET A 22 9.70 -13.40 11.81
C MET A 22 9.33 -12.74 10.46
N ILE A 23 8.05 -12.76 10.08
CA ILE A 23 7.61 -12.23 8.77
C ILE A 23 7.02 -10.81 8.85
N ALA A 24 6.69 -10.31 10.04
CA ALA A 24 5.93 -9.07 10.21
C ALA A 24 6.55 -7.87 9.50
N SER A 25 7.87 -7.65 9.68
CA SER A 25 8.58 -6.54 9.05
C SER A 25 8.55 -6.65 7.52
N ASP A 26 8.90 -7.82 6.98
CA ASP A 26 8.94 -8.04 5.53
C ASP A 26 7.57 -7.80 4.87
N ILE A 27 6.49 -8.24 5.52
CA ILE A 27 5.13 -8.03 5.01
C ILE A 27 4.76 -6.54 5.02
N LYS A 28 5.12 -5.79 6.09
CA LYS A 28 4.88 -4.35 6.17
C LYS A 28 5.63 -3.60 5.07
N GLU A 29 6.89 -3.95 4.85
CA GLU A 29 7.71 -3.38 3.78
C GLU A 29 7.09 -3.64 2.40
N LEU A 30 6.59 -4.86 2.15
CA LEU A 30 5.86 -5.16 0.93
C LEU A 30 4.59 -4.29 0.80
N ILE A 31 3.78 -4.15 1.84
CA ILE A 31 2.59 -3.28 1.81
C ILE A 31 2.97 -1.84 1.47
N HIS A 32 4.02 -1.30 2.08
CA HIS A 32 4.49 0.07 1.80
C HIS A 32 5.07 0.19 0.39
N THR A 33 5.71 -0.85 -0.14
CA THR A 33 6.24 -0.89 -1.50
C THR A 33 5.11 -0.90 -2.54
N TYR A 34 4.06 -1.69 -2.30
CA TYR A 34 2.98 -1.90 -3.26
C TYR A 34 1.75 -1.00 -3.04
N GLY A 35 1.72 -0.22 -1.95
CA GLY A 35 0.56 0.56 -1.56
C GLY A 35 0.84 2.03 -1.28
N HIS A 36 -0.25 2.78 -1.23
CA HIS A 36 -0.32 4.13 -0.70
C HIS A 36 -1.70 4.31 -0.06
N LYS A 37 -1.75 4.57 1.26
CA LYS A 37 -2.98 4.51 2.07
C LYS A 37 -4.17 5.30 1.50
N ASN A 38 -3.90 6.43 0.84
CA ASN A 38 -4.94 7.29 0.26
C ASN A 38 -5.25 6.99 -1.21
N CYS A 39 -4.45 6.14 -1.87
CA CYS A 39 -4.55 5.94 -3.31
C CYS A 39 -4.86 4.50 -3.73
N GLY A 40 -4.48 3.51 -2.93
CA GLY A 40 -4.81 2.10 -3.16
C GLY A 40 -3.65 1.15 -2.83
N LEU A 41 -3.85 -0.12 -3.15
CA LEU A 41 -2.88 -1.20 -2.91
C LEU A 41 -2.85 -2.13 -4.13
N ARG A 42 -1.66 -2.40 -4.69
CA ARG A 42 -1.50 -3.37 -5.78
C ARG A 42 -1.64 -4.80 -5.26
N GLN A 43 -2.89 -5.24 -5.12
CA GLN A 43 -3.25 -6.50 -4.47
C GLN A 43 -2.57 -7.70 -5.14
N GLU A 44 -2.61 -7.79 -6.47
CA GLU A 44 -2.08 -8.96 -7.18
C GLU A 44 -0.59 -9.20 -6.89
N GLU A 45 0.25 -8.21 -7.18
CA GLU A 45 1.70 -8.31 -7.00
C GLU A 45 2.04 -8.53 -5.52
N LEU A 46 1.39 -7.80 -4.61
CA LEU A 46 1.60 -7.93 -3.18
C LEU A 46 1.27 -9.35 -2.70
N CYS A 47 0.07 -9.84 -3.01
CA CYS A 47 -0.36 -11.17 -2.57
C CYS A 47 0.56 -12.26 -3.12
N ASP A 48 1.07 -12.14 -4.34
CA ASP A 48 2.00 -13.09 -4.93
C ASP A 48 3.37 -13.07 -4.26
N LYS A 49 3.88 -11.88 -3.88
CA LYS A 49 5.10 -11.76 -3.08
C LYS A 49 4.92 -12.39 -1.70
N ILE A 50 3.80 -12.12 -1.02
CA ILE A 50 3.49 -12.72 0.29
C ILE A 50 3.39 -14.25 0.20
N LYS A 51 2.70 -14.76 -0.83
CA LYS A 51 2.56 -16.21 -1.07
C LYS A 51 3.90 -16.92 -1.32
N LYS A 52 4.90 -16.22 -1.86
CA LYS A 52 6.27 -16.72 -2.04
C LYS A 52 7.09 -16.63 -0.75
N LEU A 53 6.96 -15.53 -0.02
CA LEU A 53 7.70 -15.29 1.22
C LEU A 53 7.35 -16.30 2.32
N ILE A 54 6.06 -16.62 2.50
CA ILE A 54 5.60 -17.55 3.54
C ILE A 54 6.31 -18.91 3.45
N PRO A 55 6.29 -19.66 2.32
CA PRO A 55 6.96 -20.95 2.22
C PRO A 55 8.48 -20.83 2.36
N GLU A 56 9.11 -19.75 1.88
CA GLU A 56 10.55 -19.52 2.06
C GLU A 56 10.91 -19.40 3.55
N LYS A 57 10.18 -18.59 4.31
CA LYS A 57 10.40 -18.43 5.75
C LYS A 57 10.06 -19.70 6.52
N LYS A 58 9.06 -20.47 6.08
CA LYS A 58 8.73 -21.78 6.68
C LYS A 58 9.91 -22.75 6.60
N LYS A 59 10.68 -22.75 5.50
CA LYS A 59 11.87 -23.61 5.34
C LYS A 59 12.94 -23.34 6.40
N LEU A 60 12.93 -22.18 7.06
CA LEU A 60 13.87 -21.86 8.13
C LEU A 60 13.48 -22.48 9.47
N ILE A 61 12.19 -22.72 9.72
CA ILE A 61 11.70 -23.22 11.01
C ILE A 61 11.33 -24.71 10.97
N PHE A 62 10.86 -25.22 9.82
CA PHE A 62 10.40 -26.60 9.68
C PHE A 62 11.51 -27.65 9.97
N PRO A 63 12.77 -27.46 9.56
CA PRO A 63 13.85 -28.41 9.87
C PRO A 63 14.11 -28.60 11.37
N HIS A 64 13.70 -27.64 12.20
CA HIS A 64 13.84 -27.71 13.66
C HIS A 64 12.65 -28.38 14.36
N MET A 65 11.62 -28.81 13.61
CA MET A 65 10.42 -29.47 14.15
C MET A 65 10.32 -30.90 13.63
N ASN A 66 9.88 -31.83 14.49
CA ASN A 66 9.50 -33.17 14.06
C ASN A 66 8.17 -33.15 13.26
N ALA A 67 7.82 -34.28 12.62
CA ALA A 67 6.64 -34.39 11.76
C ALA A 67 5.32 -34.02 12.49
N LEU A 68 5.15 -34.47 13.73
CA LEU A 68 3.97 -34.16 14.56
C LEU A 68 3.88 -32.65 14.86
N GLY A 69 5.03 -32.02 15.17
CA GLY A 69 5.14 -30.58 15.39
C GLY A 69 4.79 -29.79 14.14
N GLN A 70 5.30 -30.17 12.96
CA GLN A 70 4.98 -29.53 11.68
C GLN A 70 3.50 -29.64 11.32
N GLN A 71 2.87 -30.79 11.58
CA GLN A 71 1.44 -31.00 11.34
C GLN A 71 0.58 -30.11 12.26
N LYS A 72 0.89 -30.11 13.57
CA LYS A 72 0.23 -29.22 14.54
C LYS A 72 0.41 -27.75 14.15
N TRP A 73 1.64 -27.34 13.83
CA TRP A 73 1.95 -25.98 13.42
C TRP A 73 1.13 -25.57 12.18
N SER A 74 1.06 -26.43 11.17
CA SER A 74 0.32 -26.13 9.93
C SER A 74 -1.17 -25.94 10.16
N ARG A 75 -1.76 -26.71 11.09
CA ARG A 75 -3.15 -26.55 11.51
C ARG A 75 -3.37 -25.23 12.23
N GLU A 76 -2.53 -24.90 13.21
CA GLU A 76 -2.66 -23.67 13.98
C GLU A 76 -2.41 -22.42 13.12
N TRP A 77 -1.35 -22.43 12.30
CA TRP A 77 -1.10 -21.38 11.32
C TRP A 77 -2.29 -21.16 10.39
N SER A 78 -2.90 -22.23 9.87
CA SER A 78 -4.04 -22.11 8.95
C SER A 78 -5.26 -21.44 9.62
N LYS A 79 -5.50 -21.70 10.91
CA LYS A 79 -6.58 -21.07 11.69
C LYS A 79 -6.31 -19.59 12.00
N GLN A 80 -5.05 -19.23 12.25
CA GLN A 80 -4.68 -17.88 12.65
C GLN A 80 -4.33 -16.95 11.48
N ARG A 81 -3.86 -17.49 10.34
CA ARG A 81 -3.30 -16.74 9.21
C ARG A 81 -4.19 -15.59 8.74
N SER A 82 -5.46 -15.86 8.44
CA SER A 82 -6.37 -14.81 7.95
C SER A 82 -6.60 -13.73 9.00
N LYS A 83 -6.74 -14.11 10.29
CA LYS A 83 -6.89 -13.15 11.39
C LYS A 83 -5.65 -12.24 11.53
N TYR A 84 -4.46 -12.83 11.45
CA TYR A 84 -3.21 -12.09 11.47
C TYR A 84 -3.11 -11.08 10.32
N PHE A 85 -3.31 -11.52 9.08
CA PHE A 85 -3.23 -10.62 7.93
C PHE A 85 -4.33 -9.56 7.93
N SER A 86 -5.55 -9.88 8.34
CA SER A 86 -6.62 -8.87 8.47
C SER A 86 -6.25 -7.79 9.48
N LYS A 87 -5.70 -8.18 10.65
CA LYS A 87 -5.22 -7.22 11.65
C LYS A 87 -4.06 -6.37 11.10
N LEU A 88 -3.06 -7.00 10.50
CA LEU A 88 -1.90 -6.29 9.96
C LEU A 88 -2.28 -5.29 8.85
N TYR A 89 -3.15 -5.69 7.92
CA TYR A 89 -3.63 -4.77 6.89
C TYR A 89 -4.41 -3.60 7.49
N ASP A 90 -5.26 -3.87 8.49
CA ASP A 90 -6.04 -2.83 9.15
C ASP A 90 -5.16 -1.79 9.86
N GLU A 91 -4.11 -2.25 10.55
CA GLU A 91 -3.07 -1.42 11.19
C GLU A 91 -2.30 -0.57 10.18
N GLU A 92 -1.97 -1.14 9.02
CA GLU A 92 -1.29 -0.43 7.92
C GLU A 92 -2.26 0.45 7.08
N GLY A 93 -3.56 0.45 7.39
CA GLY A 93 -4.56 1.29 6.74
C GLY A 93 -5.12 0.74 5.42
N PHE A 94 -5.10 -0.57 5.23
CA PHE A 94 -5.55 -1.25 4.02
C PHE A 94 -6.60 -2.33 4.31
N ILE A 95 -7.27 -2.79 3.25
CA ILE A 95 -8.23 -3.90 3.30
C ILE A 95 -7.50 -5.18 2.90
N ASN A 96 -7.56 -6.22 3.73
CA ASN A 96 -7.03 -7.54 3.40
C ASN A 96 -7.86 -8.19 2.29
N MET A 97 -7.27 -8.31 1.11
CA MET A 97 -7.85 -9.01 -0.04
C MET A 97 -7.01 -10.22 -0.47
N CYS A 98 -5.94 -10.57 0.25
CA CYS A 98 -5.09 -11.72 -0.04
C CYS A 98 -5.58 -13.01 0.63
N PHE A 99 -6.14 -12.90 1.84
CA PHE A 99 -6.49 -14.05 2.68
C PHE A 99 -7.89 -13.88 3.31
N PRO A 100 -8.98 -14.31 2.62
CA PRO A 100 -9.00 -14.99 1.32
C PRO A 100 -8.76 -14.04 0.13
N LYS A 101 -8.45 -14.59 -1.04
CA LYS A 101 -8.32 -13.82 -2.29
C LYS A 101 -9.70 -13.30 -2.70
N THR A 102 -9.88 -11.98 -2.70
CA THR A 102 -11.14 -11.33 -3.14
C THR A 102 -10.96 -10.33 -4.28
N TYR A 103 -9.73 -9.99 -4.64
CA TYR A 103 -9.45 -9.09 -5.77
C TYR A 103 -9.58 -9.78 -7.13
N GLN A 104 -9.99 -9.00 -8.13
CA GLN A 104 -10.02 -9.40 -9.53
C GLN A 104 -8.69 -9.13 -10.22
N ASN A 105 -8.25 -10.03 -11.10
CA ASN A 105 -7.07 -9.78 -11.93
C ASN A 105 -7.52 -9.22 -13.29
N ASN A 106 -7.17 -7.96 -13.54
CA ASN A 106 -7.24 -7.36 -14.87
C ASN A 106 -5.95 -6.57 -15.08
N GLN A 107 -5.12 -7.03 -16.02
CA GLN A 107 -3.81 -6.45 -16.26
C GLN A 107 -3.85 -4.95 -16.55
N ARG A 108 -4.82 -4.47 -17.36
CA ARG A 108 -4.93 -3.04 -17.71
C ARG A 108 -5.30 -2.19 -16.50
N LEU A 109 -6.25 -2.65 -15.69
CA LEU A 109 -6.68 -1.93 -14.50
C LEU A 109 -5.62 -1.97 -13.38
N ASN A 110 -4.89 -3.09 -13.25
CA ASN A 110 -3.75 -3.20 -12.35
C ASN A 110 -2.61 -2.25 -12.76
N GLN A 111 -2.33 -2.11 -14.06
CA GLN A 111 -1.37 -1.14 -14.58
C GLN A 111 -1.82 0.32 -14.29
N LEU A 112 -3.10 0.62 -14.50
CA LEU A 112 -3.65 1.94 -14.21
C LEU A 112 -3.56 2.27 -12.71
N LEU A 113 -3.88 1.32 -11.84
CA LEU A 113 -3.72 1.45 -10.39
C LEU A 113 -2.25 1.66 -10.00
N SER A 114 -1.31 0.94 -10.63
CA SER A 114 0.12 1.10 -10.37
C SER A 114 0.59 2.52 -10.67
N LYS A 115 0.23 3.06 -11.84
CA LYS A 115 0.56 4.43 -12.23
C LYS A 115 0.00 5.45 -11.24
N HIS A 116 -1.23 5.24 -10.76
CA HIS A 116 -1.86 6.10 -9.76
C HIS A 116 -1.13 6.09 -8.41
N ILE A 117 -0.76 4.90 -7.91
CA ILE A 117 -0.03 4.76 -6.65
C ILE A 117 1.37 5.38 -6.77
N GLU A 118 2.07 5.15 -7.88
CA GLU A 118 3.38 5.77 -8.15
C GLU A 118 3.29 7.30 -8.21
N PHE A 119 2.25 7.84 -8.87
CA PHE A 119 1.97 9.26 -8.85
C PHE A 119 1.79 9.78 -7.42
N CYS A 120 0.98 9.12 -6.60
CA CYS A 120 0.74 9.56 -5.22
C CYS A 120 2.02 9.61 -4.38
N LYS A 121 2.88 8.58 -4.49
CA LYS A 121 4.17 8.55 -3.80
C LYS A 121 5.08 9.70 -4.26
N LYS A 122 5.28 9.84 -5.57
CA LYS A 122 6.10 10.92 -6.14
C LYS A 122 5.55 12.31 -5.82
N LYS A 123 4.22 12.46 -5.77
CA LYS A 123 3.56 13.72 -5.40
C LYS A 123 3.93 14.10 -3.97
N ASP A 124 3.83 13.16 -3.03
CA ASP A 124 4.14 13.41 -1.62
C ASP A 124 5.62 13.76 -1.43
N GLU A 125 6.52 13.02 -2.09
CA GLU A 125 7.96 13.30 -2.09
C GLU A 125 8.29 14.68 -2.67
N ARG A 126 7.80 14.99 -3.88
CA ARG A 126 8.06 16.27 -4.56
C ARG A 126 7.49 17.44 -3.76
N ARG A 127 6.26 17.30 -3.26
CA ARG A 127 5.63 18.35 -2.44
C ARG A 127 6.42 18.60 -1.16
N ALA A 128 6.85 17.55 -0.47
CA ALA A 128 7.69 17.68 0.72
C ALA A 128 9.02 18.38 0.41
N SER A 129 9.64 18.07 -0.73
CA SER A 129 10.88 18.73 -1.18
C SER A 129 10.69 20.23 -1.40
N VAL A 130 9.64 20.62 -2.14
CA VAL A 130 9.33 22.04 -2.42
C VAL A 130 9.01 22.79 -1.13
N VAL A 131 8.22 22.21 -0.23
CA VAL A 131 7.88 22.85 1.06
C VAL A 131 9.10 23.00 1.96
N LYS A 132 10.02 22.02 1.97
CA LYS A 132 11.24 22.05 2.79
C LYS A 132 12.23 23.11 2.31
N ASN A 133 12.33 23.34 1.00
CA ASN A 133 13.21 24.34 0.41
C ASN A 133 12.43 25.19 -0.59
N PRO A 134 11.63 26.15 -0.11
CA PRO A 134 10.68 26.89 -0.94
C PRO A 134 11.42 27.78 -1.94
N LYS A 135 11.38 27.36 -3.21
CA LYS A 135 11.86 28.13 -4.34
C LYS A 135 10.73 28.29 -5.35
N TYR A 136 10.49 29.51 -5.80
CA TYR A 136 9.46 29.79 -6.81
C TYR A 136 9.58 28.90 -8.04
N SER A 137 10.78 28.73 -8.59
CA SER A 137 11.04 27.89 -9.77
C SER A 137 10.68 26.42 -9.54
N GLU A 138 11.02 25.85 -8.38
CA GLU A 138 10.70 24.47 -8.02
C GLU A 138 9.19 24.28 -7.82
N CYS A 139 8.50 25.27 -7.25
CA CYS A 139 7.05 25.27 -7.12
C CYS A 139 6.35 25.28 -8.49
N VAL A 140 6.79 26.14 -9.41
CA VAL A 140 6.26 26.21 -10.79
C VAL A 140 6.48 24.88 -11.51
N GLN A 141 7.66 24.28 -11.39
CA GLN A 141 7.96 22.96 -11.97
C GLN A 141 7.07 21.87 -11.37
N TYR A 142 6.83 21.88 -10.06
CA TYR A 142 5.90 20.97 -9.41
C TYR A 142 4.48 21.10 -9.97
N ASN A 143 3.96 22.33 -10.07
CA ASN A 143 2.61 22.58 -10.60
C ASN A 143 2.46 22.15 -12.06
N SER A 144 3.48 22.39 -12.89
CA SER A 144 3.53 21.93 -14.29
C SER A 144 3.56 20.40 -14.38
N TRP A 145 4.34 19.75 -13.51
CA TRP A 145 4.36 18.29 -13.41
C TRP A 145 2.98 17.74 -13.03
N ILE A 146 2.27 18.36 -12.08
CA ILE A 146 0.90 17.97 -11.71
C ILE A 146 -0.05 18.01 -12.92
N ASP A 147 -0.02 19.06 -13.74
CA ASP A 147 -0.88 19.15 -14.92
C ASP A 147 -0.60 18.03 -15.92
N THR A 148 0.68 17.78 -16.18
CA THR A 148 1.12 16.71 -17.09
C THR A 148 0.63 15.34 -16.61
N GLN A 149 0.79 15.04 -15.32
CA GLN A 149 0.34 13.78 -14.74
C GLN A 149 -1.19 13.65 -14.78
N ARG A 150 -1.92 14.72 -14.42
CA ARG A 150 -3.38 14.75 -14.46
C ARG A 150 -3.91 14.47 -15.86
N GLN A 151 -3.37 15.13 -16.88
CA GLN A 151 -3.81 14.96 -18.26
C GLN A 151 -3.56 13.54 -18.75
N SER A 152 -2.34 13.03 -18.54
CA SER A 152 -1.95 11.67 -18.93
C SER A 152 -2.86 10.61 -18.27
N PHE A 153 -3.03 10.69 -16.94
CA PHE A 153 -3.86 9.75 -16.20
C PHE A 153 -5.35 9.83 -16.59
N THR A 154 -5.89 11.05 -16.77
CA THR A 154 -7.30 11.24 -17.17
C THR A 154 -7.59 10.55 -18.49
N ASN A 155 -6.72 10.73 -19.49
CA ASN A 155 -6.90 10.09 -20.79
C ASN A 155 -6.92 8.57 -20.68
N GLU A 156 -5.96 7.98 -19.95
CA GLU A 156 -5.88 6.53 -19.77
C GLU A 156 -7.06 5.97 -18.96
N TYR A 157 -7.49 6.70 -17.92
CA TYR A 157 -8.68 6.36 -17.14
C TYR A 157 -9.93 6.32 -18.02
N LEU A 158 -10.15 7.35 -18.85
CA LEU A 158 -11.31 7.42 -19.73
C LEU A 158 -11.30 6.31 -20.79
N ILE A 159 -10.14 5.91 -21.30
CA ILE A 159 -10.02 4.76 -22.20
C ILE A 159 -10.47 3.47 -21.50
N ASN A 160 -10.03 3.23 -20.27
CA ASN A 160 -10.44 2.06 -19.49
C ASN A 160 -11.93 2.09 -19.12
N VAL A 161 -12.49 3.26 -18.80
CA VAL A 161 -13.94 3.45 -18.53
C VAL A 161 -14.79 3.32 -19.81
N LYS A 162 -14.23 3.52 -21.00
CA LYS A 162 -14.93 3.18 -22.25
C LYS A 162 -14.91 1.68 -22.51
N ALA A 163 -13.80 1.01 -22.18
CA ALA A 163 -13.61 -0.43 -22.40
C ALA A 163 -14.27 -1.30 -21.31
N SER A 164 -14.69 -0.73 -20.19
CA SER A 164 -15.24 -1.43 -19.02
C SER A 164 -16.22 -0.51 -18.29
N LYS A 165 -17.06 -1.05 -17.40
CA LYS A 165 -17.98 -0.19 -16.61
C LYS A 165 -17.20 0.72 -15.66
N ARG A 166 -17.69 1.95 -15.46
CA ARG A 166 -17.06 2.93 -14.57
C ARG A 166 -16.88 2.37 -13.16
N GLU A 167 -17.89 1.68 -12.65
CA GLU A 167 -17.91 1.07 -11.31
C GLU A 167 -16.82 0.01 -11.19
N THR A 168 -16.64 -0.81 -12.22
CA THR A 168 -15.56 -1.81 -12.29
C THR A 168 -14.19 -1.16 -12.29
N VAL A 169 -14.00 -0.04 -13.01
CA VAL A 169 -12.70 0.66 -12.97
C VAL A 169 -12.46 1.27 -11.60
N GLN A 170 -13.48 1.89 -10.99
CA GLN A 170 -13.35 2.55 -9.68
C GLN A 170 -13.07 1.56 -8.56
N SER A 171 -13.61 0.34 -8.60
CA SER A 171 -13.37 -0.67 -7.56
C SER A 171 -11.90 -1.09 -7.44
N TYR A 172 -11.08 -0.91 -8.48
CA TYR A 172 -9.63 -1.14 -8.40
C TYR A 172 -8.93 -0.11 -7.50
N PHE A 173 -9.51 1.07 -7.32
CA PHE A 173 -8.96 2.13 -6.47
C PHE A 173 -9.48 2.04 -5.05
N SER A 174 -9.71 0.83 -4.52
CA SER A 174 -10.21 0.65 -3.16
C SER A 174 -9.21 1.10 -2.10
N THR A 175 -9.71 1.77 -1.07
CA THR A 175 -8.95 2.21 0.11
C THR A 175 -9.78 1.92 1.36
N LYS A 176 -9.18 2.04 2.56
CA LYS A 176 -9.95 1.90 3.81
C LYS A 176 -11.10 2.91 3.91
N LYS A 177 -10.91 4.14 3.40
CA LYS A 177 -11.95 5.18 3.36
C LYS A 177 -13.03 4.92 2.31
N HIS A 178 -12.65 4.27 1.21
CA HIS A 178 -13.53 3.96 0.09
C HIS A 178 -13.40 2.47 -0.27
N PRO A 179 -14.02 1.55 0.51
CA PRO A 179 -13.87 0.11 0.33
C PRO A 179 -14.39 -0.42 -1.02
N GLU A 180 -15.41 0.23 -1.57
CA GLU A 180 -16.01 -0.09 -2.88
C GLU A 180 -15.25 0.58 -4.05
N GLY A 181 -14.15 1.29 -3.76
CA GLY A 181 -13.46 2.13 -4.71
C GLY A 181 -13.94 3.58 -4.70
N TYR A 182 -13.17 4.44 -5.37
CA TYR A 182 -13.50 5.85 -5.56
C TYR A 182 -13.08 6.31 -6.96
N ASN A 183 -13.46 7.54 -7.31
CA ASN A 183 -12.99 8.16 -8.53
C ASN A 183 -11.55 8.71 -8.36
N PRO A 184 -10.51 8.07 -8.94
CA PRO A 184 -9.12 8.49 -8.75
C PRO A 184 -8.79 9.87 -9.34
N LEU A 185 -9.62 10.40 -10.24
CA LEU A 185 -9.45 11.75 -10.79
C LEU A 185 -9.55 12.84 -9.72
N THR A 186 -10.29 12.57 -8.64
CA THR A 186 -10.42 13.50 -7.51
C THR A 186 -9.08 13.75 -6.79
N THR A 187 -8.15 12.79 -6.83
CA THR A 187 -6.80 12.92 -6.25
C THR A 187 -5.97 14.02 -6.93
N TYR A 188 -6.32 14.40 -8.16
CA TYR A 188 -5.61 15.42 -8.94
C TYR A 188 -6.19 16.84 -8.77
N GLN A 189 -7.21 17.00 -7.92
CA GLN A 189 -7.88 18.28 -7.69
C GLN A 189 -7.27 19.02 -6.49
N GLY A 190 -7.02 20.32 -6.62
CA GLY A 190 -6.58 21.16 -5.50
C GLY A 190 -5.20 20.82 -4.91
N ILE A 191 -4.38 20.04 -5.61
CA ILE A 191 -3.07 19.58 -5.12
C ILE A 191 -1.89 20.46 -5.54
N LYS A 192 -2.13 21.48 -6.38
CA LYS A 192 -1.11 22.47 -6.75
C LYS A 192 -0.75 23.33 -5.54
N LEU A 193 0.50 23.77 -5.49
CA LEU A 193 0.95 24.74 -4.50
C LEU A 193 0.64 26.15 -5.00
N ASP A 194 0.28 27.05 -4.09
CA ASP A 194 0.34 28.48 -4.38
C ASP A 194 1.82 28.87 -4.44
N CYS A 195 2.30 29.30 -5.60
CA CYS A 195 3.71 29.66 -5.79
C CYS A 195 3.98 31.13 -5.49
N GLU A 196 2.96 31.98 -5.46
CA GLU A 196 3.16 33.43 -5.24
C GLU A 196 3.70 33.73 -3.84
N ILE A 197 3.39 32.89 -2.86
CA ILE A 197 3.97 32.98 -1.51
C ILE A 197 5.48 32.74 -1.47
N TYR A 198 6.06 32.17 -2.54
CA TYR A 198 7.49 31.96 -2.71
C TYR A 198 8.13 32.94 -3.69
N ASN A 199 7.35 33.87 -4.24
CA ASN A 199 7.81 34.85 -5.20
C ASN A 199 8.63 35.94 -4.47
N PRO A 200 9.94 36.07 -4.76
CA PRO A 200 10.78 37.06 -4.08
C PRO A 200 10.31 38.50 -4.31
N ALA A 201 9.68 38.81 -5.46
CA ALA A 201 9.18 40.16 -5.74
C ALA A 201 8.10 40.62 -4.74
N ILE A 202 7.26 39.71 -4.27
CA ILE A 202 6.21 40.01 -3.27
C ILE A 202 6.81 40.11 -1.86
N ILE A 203 7.81 39.27 -1.54
CA ILE A 203 8.53 39.32 -0.26
C ILE A 203 9.27 40.66 -0.10
N PHE A 204 9.89 41.17 -1.17
CA PHE A 204 10.57 42.47 -1.15
C PHE A 204 9.62 43.66 -0.96
N ILE A 205 8.41 43.63 -1.53
CA ILE A 205 7.42 44.70 -1.33
C ILE A 205 6.96 44.77 0.13
N ASN A 206 6.83 43.64 0.82
CA ASN A 206 6.43 43.62 2.23
C ASN A 206 7.55 44.06 3.19
N ILE A 207 8.82 43.96 2.79
CA ILE A 207 9.96 44.44 3.59
C ILE A 207 10.19 45.94 3.42
N ILE A 208 9.86 46.51 2.25
CA ILE A 208 10.06 47.95 1.98
C ILE A 208 8.95 48.83 2.59
N ASN A 209 7.80 48.25 2.95
CA ASN A 209 6.66 48.97 3.53
C ASN A 209 6.61 48.94 5.08
N TYR A 210 7.71 48.56 5.74
CA TYR A 210 7.93 48.66 7.19
C TYR A 210 9.21 49.44 7.47
#